data_AF-A0A401JHF6-F1
#
_entry.id   AF-A0A401JHF6-F1
#
_cell.length_a   1.000
_cell.length_b   1.000
_cell.length_c   1.000
_cell.angle_alpha   90.00
_cell.angle_beta   90.00
_cell.angle_gamma   90.00
#
_symmetry.space_group_name_H-M   'P 1'
#
loop_
_entity.id
_entity.type
_entity.pdbx_description
1 polymer ?
#
loop_
_entity_poly.entity_id
_entity_poly.type
_entity_poly.pdbx_seq_one_letter_code
_entity_poly.pdbx_strand_id
1 'polypeptide(L)'
;MGRVGLQWDWNKKWPVGDAWAVSGYWDASLGYWRGDSSVSGARDLYDIGFTPVFRLSQNKPTGWYAEAGIGVHLLSETRINDRRQFGTAFQFGDHIGAGYRFGARGEYDLGYRFQHLSNADIKKPNNGINFNQIRFAYHF
;
A
#
# COMPACT_ATOMS: atom_id res chain seq x y z
N MET A 1 10.15 6.24 2.39
CA MET A 1 8.95 7.03 2.00
C MET A 1 8.09 7.27 3.23
N GLY A 2 7.30 8.33 3.23
CA GLY A 2 6.17 8.51 4.16
C GLY A 2 4.85 8.40 3.39
N ARG A 3 3.79 7.93 4.05
CA ARG A 3 2.44 7.84 3.46
C ARG A 3 1.37 8.07 4.51
N VAL A 4 0.32 8.74 4.09
CA VAL A 4 -0.96 8.84 4.79
C VAL A 4 -2.06 8.26 3.90
N GLY A 5 -3.12 7.73 4.51
CA GLY A 5 -4.22 7.15 3.75
C GLY A 5 -5.53 7.12 4.52
N LEU A 6 -6.61 7.03 3.76
CA LEU A 6 -7.97 6.85 4.24
C LEU A 6 -8.49 5.49 3.75
N GLN A 7 -9.16 4.77 4.63
CA GLN A 7 -9.65 3.43 4.37
C GLN A 7 -11.16 3.37 4.56
N TRP A 8 -11.85 2.76 3.60
CA TRP A 8 -13.30 2.54 3.66
C TRP A 8 -13.61 1.07 3.53
N ASP A 9 -14.10 0.48 4.60
CA ASP A 9 -14.49 -0.93 4.62
C ASP A 9 -15.62 -1.18 3.61
N TRP A 10 -15.53 -2.31 2.91
CA TRP A 10 -16.58 -2.72 1.97
C TRP A 10 -17.88 -3.11 2.66
N ASN A 11 -17.87 -3.21 4.00
CA ASN A 11 -18.98 -3.74 4.81
C ASN A 11 -19.45 -5.11 4.32
N LYS A 12 -18.51 -5.90 3.76
CA LYS A 12 -18.71 -7.26 3.31
C LYS A 12 -17.69 -8.17 3.97
N LYS A 13 -18.16 -9.33 4.40
CA LYS A 13 -17.36 -10.34 5.07
C LYS A 13 -17.79 -11.71 4.58
N TRP A 14 -16.82 -12.50 4.15
CA TRP A 14 -16.99 -13.85 3.65
C TRP A 14 -16.28 -14.81 4.60
N PRO A 15 -17.01 -15.63 5.38
CA PRO A 15 -16.41 -16.60 6.29
C PRO A 15 -15.51 -17.60 5.55
N VAL A 16 -14.38 -17.94 6.17
CA VAL A 16 -13.46 -18.99 5.74
C VAL A 16 -13.29 -19.94 6.92
N GLY A 17 -14.23 -20.89 7.02
CA GLY A 17 -14.43 -21.68 8.24
C GLY A 17 -14.87 -20.82 9.42
N ASP A 18 -14.70 -21.34 10.64
CA ASP A 18 -15.20 -20.69 11.86
C ASP A 18 -14.28 -19.56 12.34
N ALA A 19 -12.97 -19.73 12.18
CA ALA A 19 -11.96 -18.87 12.79
C ALA A 19 -11.56 -17.65 11.94
N TRP A 20 -11.82 -17.67 10.63
CA TRP A 20 -11.31 -16.68 9.68
C TRP A 20 -12.41 -16.15 8.76
N ALA A 21 -12.16 -14.99 8.18
CA ALA A 21 -12.96 -14.45 7.09
C ALA A 21 -12.14 -13.55 6.18
N VAL A 22 -12.54 -13.52 4.91
CA VAL A 22 -12.11 -12.52 3.96
C VAL A 22 -13.03 -11.31 4.07
N SER A 23 -12.46 -10.12 4.13
CA SER A 23 -13.14 -8.84 3.95
C SER A 23 -12.33 -8.01 2.96
N GLY A 24 -12.71 -6.75 2.78
CA GLY A 24 -11.87 -5.81 2.07
C GLY A 24 -12.23 -4.37 2.36
N TYR A 25 -11.35 -3.49 1.89
CA TYR A 25 -11.50 -2.05 2.02
C TYR A 25 -10.92 -1.34 0.79
N TRP A 26 -11.38 -0.12 0.54
CA TRP A 26 -10.76 0.80 -0.40
C TRP A 26 -9.68 1.61 0.35
N ASP A 27 -8.48 1.72 -0.23
CA ASP A 27 -7.34 2.48 0.30
C ASP A 27 -7.05 3.65 -0.64
N ALA A 28 -7.33 4.89 -0.22
CA ALA A 28 -6.84 6.09 -0.91
C ALA A 28 -5.65 6.66 -0.15
N SER A 29 -4.55 6.96 -0.85
CA SER A 29 -3.30 7.35 -0.20
C SER A 29 -2.60 8.52 -0.87
N LEU A 30 -1.85 9.28 -0.07
CA LEU A 30 -0.84 10.25 -0.51
C LEU A 30 0.51 9.83 0.05
N GLY A 31 1.51 9.66 -0.80
CA GLY A 31 2.87 9.32 -0.42
C GLY A 31 3.90 10.37 -0.83
N TYR A 32 5.00 10.39 -0.09
CA TYR A 32 6.19 11.21 -0.36
C TYR A 32 7.43 10.31 -0.32
N TRP A 33 8.21 10.36 -1.39
CA TRP A 33 9.42 9.56 -1.55
C TRP A 33 10.62 10.50 -1.59
N ARG A 34 11.58 10.22 -0.72
CA ARG A 34 12.84 10.96 -0.67
C ARG A 34 13.82 10.35 -1.67
N GLY A 35 14.32 11.17 -2.59
CA GLY A 35 15.40 10.78 -3.48
C GLY A 35 16.71 10.60 -2.71
N ASP A 36 17.52 9.61 -3.10
CA ASP A 36 18.86 9.44 -2.53
C ASP A 36 19.81 10.49 -3.14
N SER A 37 20.14 11.52 -2.37
CA SER A 37 20.99 12.64 -2.79
C SER A 37 22.41 12.24 -3.20
N SER A 38 22.85 11.01 -2.92
CA SER A 38 24.14 10.48 -3.39
C SER A 38 24.12 10.09 -4.89
N VAL A 39 22.94 10.08 -5.52
CA VAL A 39 22.76 9.71 -6.93
C VAL A 39 22.45 10.94 -7.78
N SER A 40 23.08 11.05 -8.96
CA SER A 40 22.79 12.13 -9.92
C SER A 40 21.31 12.22 -10.27
N GLY A 41 20.82 13.46 -10.40
CA GLY A 41 19.44 13.76 -10.76
C GLY A 41 18.42 13.42 -9.67
N ALA A 42 18.86 13.11 -8.45
CA ALA A 42 17.99 12.82 -7.32
C ALA A 42 16.96 13.93 -7.11
N ARG A 43 15.71 13.53 -6.98
CA ARG A 43 14.60 14.41 -6.65
C ARG A 43 13.64 13.68 -5.73
N ASP A 44 12.94 14.45 -4.92
CA ASP A 44 11.80 13.94 -4.20
C ASP A 44 10.59 13.87 -5.14
N LEU A 45 9.65 12.98 -4.82
CA LEU A 45 8.40 12.89 -5.57
C LEU A 45 7.23 12.54 -4.65
N TYR A 46 6.04 12.88 -5.11
CA TYR A 46 4.79 12.57 -4.45
C TYR A 46 4.00 11.57 -5.30
N ASP A 47 3.19 10.74 -4.65
CA ASP A 47 2.23 9.86 -5.32
C ASP A 47 0.84 9.96 -4.69
N ILE A 48 -0.20 9.94 -5.53
CA ILE A 48 -1.55 9.60 -5.09
C ILE A 48 -1.86 8.18 -5.52
N GLY A 49 -2.53 7.42 -4.66
CA GLY A 49 -2.84 6.01 -4.90
C GLY A 49 -4.27 5.66 -4.53
N PHE A 50 -4.84 4.70 -5.25
CA PHE A 50 -6.14 4.10 -4.95
C PHE A 50 -6.06 2.59 -5.14
N THR A 51 -6.38 1.82 -4.10
CA THR A 51 -6.22 0.36 -4.11
C THR A 51 -7.41 -0.35 -3.45
N PRO A 52 -8.08 -1.30 -4.13
CA PRO A 52 -8.87 -2.32 -3.45
C PRO A 52 -7.94 -3.27 -2.69
N VAL A 53 -8.20 -3.47 -1.41
CA VAL A 53 -7.42 -4.37 -0.55
C VAL A 53 -8.31 -5.47 -0.02
N PHE A 54 -7.94 -6.71 -0.27
CA PHE A 54 -8.52 -7.87 0.37
C PHE A 54 -7.77 -8.17 1.66
N ARG A 55 -8.51 -8.53 2.70
CA ARG A 55 -7.95 -8.85 4.02
C ARG A 55 -8.51 -10.18 4.52
N LEU A 56 -7.64 -11.12 4.80
CA LEU A 56 -7.93 -12.33 5.55
C LEU A 56 -7.67 -12.05 7.03
N SER A 57 -8.70 -12.09 7.87
CA SER A 57 -8.62 -11.76 9.29
C SER A 57 -9.35 -12.75 10.17
N GLN A 58 -8.93 -12.85 11.44
CA GLN A 58 -9.61 -13.69 12.41
C GLN A 58 -11.02 -13.16 12.73
N ASN A 59 -11.98 -14.04 13.00
CA ASN A 59 -13.37 -13.71 13.36
C ASN A 59 -13.52 -13.19 14.80
N LYS A 60 -12.75 -12.17 15.17
CA LYS A 60 -12.75 -11.54 16.49
C LYS A 60 -12.42 -10.05 16.37
N PRO A 61 -12.80 -9.22 17.35
CA PRO A 61 -12.50 -7.78 17.32
C PRO A 61 -11.00 -7.48 17.27
N THR A 62 -10.20 -8.38 17.82
CA THR A 62 -8.74 -8.34 17.80
C THR A 62 -8.18 -9.61 17.21
N GLY A 63 -7.02 -9.52 16.55
CA GLY A 63 -6.40 -10.68 15.95
C GLY A 63 -5.47 -10.37 14.79
N TRP A 64 -4.83 -11.43 14.33
CA TRP A 64 -3.93 -11.40 13.18
C TRP A 64 -4.71 -11.25 11.88
N TYR A 65 -4.08 -10.60 10.91
CA TYR A 65 -4.56 -10.56 9.54
C TYR A 65 -3.40 -10.64 8.54
N ALA A 66 -3.74 -11.06 7.33
CA ALA A 66 -2.94 -10.87 6.13
C ALA A 66 -3.76 -10.09 5.10
N GLU A 67 -3.11 -9.26 4.30
CA GLU A 67 -3.77 -8.44 3.28
C GLU A 67 -2.99 -8.43 1.96
N ALA A 68 -3.71 -8.25 0.86
CA ALA A 68 -3.13 -8.06 -0.46
C ALA A 68 -4.02 -7.14 -1.30
N GLY A 69 -3.40 -6.33 -2.16
CA GLY A 69 -4.12 -5.39 -3.01
C GLY A 69 -3.35 -5.07 -4.28
N ILE A 70 -4.08 -4.84 -5.36
CA ILE A 70 -3.58 -4.39 -6.66
C ILE A 70 -4.32 -3.11 -7.00
N GLY A 71 -3.58 -2.01 -7.07
CA GLY A 71 -4.14 -0.68 -7.24
C GLY A 71 -3.40 0.13 -8.30
N VAL A 72 -3.73 1.40 -8.33
CA VAL A 72 -3.15 2.37 -9.25
C VAL A 72 -2.57 3.55 -8.50
N HIS A 73 -1.47 4.07 -9.01
CA HIS A 73 -0.77 5.23 -8.48
C HIS A 73 -0.45 6.22 -9.59
N LEU A 74 -0.47 7.50 -9.26
CA LEU A 74 -0.03 8.59 -10.13
C LEU A 74 1.10 9.35 -9.45
N LEU A 75 2.28 9.29 -10.05
CA LEU A 75 3.49 9.94 -9.58
C LEU A 75 3.57 11.39 -10.09
N SER A 76 4.06 12.31 -9.26
CA SER A 76 4.38 13.67 -9.67
C SER A 76 5.54 13.75 -10.65
N GLU A 77 6.41 12.74 -10.65
CA GLU A 77 7.63 12.65 -11.45
C GLU A 77 7.80 11.23 -12.01
N THR A 78 8.28 11.11 -13.25
CA THR A 78 8.50 9.80 -13.91
C THR A 78 9.88 9.21 -13.64
N ARG A 79 10.67 9.82 -12.75
CA ARG A 79 11.96 9.33 -12.27
C ARG A 79 12.25 9.90 -10.88
N ILE A 80 12.97 9.13 -10.07
CA ILE A 80 13.44 9.57 -8.74
C ILE A 80 14.93 9.97 -8.76
N ASN A 81 15.68 9.46 -9.73
CA ASN A 81 17.07 9.83 -10.05
C ASN A 81 17.41 9.37 -11.48
N ASP A 82 18.62 9.64 -11.96
CA ASP A 82 19.02 9.30 -13.33
C ASP A 82 19.09 7.78 -13.59
N ARG A 83 19.29 6.98 -12.55
CA ARG A 83 19.37 5.51 -12.61
C ARG A 83 18.01 4.82 -12.49
N ARG A 84 16.98 5.52 -12.02
CA ARG A 84 15.66 4.95 -11.74
C ARG A 84 14.55 5.79 -12.34
N GLN A 85 14.10 5.31 -13.49
CA GLN A 85 13.11 5.90 -14.35
C GLN A 85 11.92 4.93 -14.47
N PHE A 86 10.72 5.48 -14.29
CA PHE A 86 9.46 4.75 -14.25
C PHE A 86 8.71 4.77 -15.59
N GLY A 87 9.17 5.58 -16.55
CA GLY A 87 8.62 5.68 -17.90
C GLY A 87 7.31 6.47 -18.00
N THR A 88 6.37 6.22 -17.09
CA THR A 88 5.05 6.84 -16.98
C THR A 88 4.82 7.43 -15.60
N ALA A 89 3.95 8.44 -15.51
CA ALA A 89 3.46 8.92 -14.21
C ALA A 89 2.48 7.91 -13.60
N PHE A 90 1.66 7.28 -14.43
CA PHE A 90 0.78 6.18 -14.02
C PHE A 90 1.60 4.93 -13.72
N GLN A 91 1.34 4.28 -12.59
CA GLN A 91 1.95 3.02 -12.15
C GLN A 91 0.86 2.11 -11.58
N PHE A 92 0.98 0.80 -11.77
CA PHE A 92 0.33 -0.19 -10.91
C PHE A 92 1.05 -0.24 -9.58
N GLY A 93 0.30 -0.45 -8.50
CA GLY A 93 0.83 -0.64 -7.16
C GLY A 93 0.27 -1.90 -6.53
N ASP A 94 1.12 -2.91 -6.39
CA ASP A 94 0.77 -4.19 -5.78
C ASP A 94 1.37 -4.26 -4.39
N HIS A 95 0.61 -4.77 -3.43
CA HIS A 95 1.16 -4.97 -2.09
C HIS A 95 0.63 -6.23 -1.42
N ILE A 96 1.45 -6.72 -0.50
CA ILE A 96 1.10 -7.74 0.48
C ILE A 96 1.47 -7.22 1.87
N GLY A 97 0.72 -7.63 2.87
CA GLY A 97 0.96 -7.21 4.25
C GLY A 97 0.41 -8.19 5.26
N ALA A 98 0.85 -8.02 6.50
CA ALA A 98 0.32 -8.73 7.65
C ALA A 98 0.40 -7.82 8.87
N GLY A 99 -0.51 -8.01 9.81
CA GLY A 99 -0.55 -7.19 11.01
C GLY A 99 -1.50 -7.73 12.05
N TYR A 100 -1.72 -6.91 13.07
CA TYR A 100 -2.54 -7.25 14.21
C TYR A 100 -3.48 -6.09 14.54
N ARG A 101 -4.77 -6.40 14.66
CA ARG A 101 -5.79 -5.47 15.17
C ARG A 101 -5.93 -5.64 16.68
N PHE A 102 -5.94 -4.54 17.42
CA PHE A 102 -5.97 -4.49 18.88
C PHE A 102 -6.77 -3.28 19.39
N GLY A 103 -6.87 -3.15 20.72
CA GLY A 103 -7.78 -2.20 21.38
C GLY A 103 -9.05 -2.89 21.86
N ALA A 104 -9.74 -2.28 22.82
CA ALA A 104 -10.92 -2.89 23.45
C ALA A 104 -12.06 -3.13 22.45
N ARG A 105 -12.10 -2.33 21.39
CA ARG A 105 -13.06 -2.42 20.28
C ARG A 105 -12.41 -2.80 18.95
N GLY A 106 -11.10 -3.10 18.93
CA GLY A 106 -10.36 -3.33 17.68
C GLY A 106 -10.05 -2.04 16.92
N GLU A 107 -9.96 -0.91 17.63
CA GLU A 107 -9.78 0.43 17.06
C GLU A 107 -8.36 0.73 16.56
N TYR A 108 -7.36 -0.10 16.91
CA TYR A 108 -5.97 0.10 16.49
C TYR A 108 -5.48 -1.05 15.61
N ASP A 109 -4.64 -0.73 14.64
CA ASP A 109 -4.02 -1.69 13.73
C ASP A 109 -2.53 -1.35 13.58
N LEU A 110 -1.67 -2.34 13.78
CA LEU A 110 -0.24 -2.26 13.49
C LEU A 110 0.13 -3.38 12.52
N GLY A 111 0.78 -3.03 11.42
CA GLY A 111 1.14 -3.98 10.39
C GLY A 111 2.39 -3.64 9.60
N TYR A 112 2.88 -4.64 8.89
CA TYR A 112 3.93 -4.52 7.89
C TYR A 112 3.32 -4.65 6.49
N ARG A 113 3.81 -3.86 5.54
CA ARG A 113 3.43 -3.92 4.13
C ARG A 113 4.66 -3.87 3.24
N PHE A 114 4.76 -4.82 2.32
CA PHE A 114 5.64 -4.76 1.16
C PHE A 114 4.83 -4.28 -0.04
N GLN A 115 5.33 -3.27 -0.75
CA GLN A 115 4.66 -2.74 -1.94
C GLN A 115 5.64 -2.60 -3.11
N HIS A 116 5.20 -3.00 -4.30
CA HIS A 116 5.89 -2.80 -5.56
C HIS A 116 5.10 -1.86 -6.47
N LEU A 117 5.78 -0.87 -7.06
CA LEU A 117 5.21 -0.01 -8.11
C LEU A 117 5.97 -0.21 -9.42
N SER A 118 5.23 -0.39 -10.51
CA SER A 118 5.75 -0.44 -11.89
C SER A 118 4.65 -0.09 -12.91
N ASN A 119 5.00 0.08 -14.19
CA ASN A 119 4.02 0.35 -15.23
C ASN A 119 3.69 -0.85 -16.13
N ALA A 120 4.03 -2.07 -15.69
CA ALA A 120 3.84 -3.30 -16.47
C ALA A 120 4.38 -3.22 -17.91
N ASP A 121 5.49 -2.49 -18.10
CA ASP A 121 6.13 -2.24 -19.39
C ASP A 121 5.26 -1.51 -20.43
N ILE A 122 4.21 -0.79 -20.00
CA ILE A 122 3.46 0.13 -20.87
C ILE A 122 4.42 1.11 -21.58
N LYS A 123 5.46 1.56 -20.88
CA LYS A 123 6.55 2.35 -21.46
C LYS A 123 7.88 2.07 -20.79
N LYS A 124 8.92 1.84 -21.59
CA LYS A 124 10.31 1.69 -21.13
C LYS A 124 11.02 3.05 -20.99
N PRO A 125 12.00 3.18 -20.09
CA PRO A 125 12.37 2.21 -19.05
C PRO A 125 11.29 2.09 -17.96
N ASN A 126 11.17 0.90 -17.36
CA ASN A 126 10.26 0.58 -16.26
C ASN A 126 11.07 -0.06 -15.13
N ASN A 127 11.87 0.75 -14.42
CA ASN A 127 12.76 0.20 -13.40
C ASN A 127 12.00 -0.28 -12.15
N GLY A 128 10.77 0.20 -11.96
CA GLY A 128 9.96 -0.03 -10.77
C GLY A 128 10.61 0.41 -9.45
N ILE A 129 9.90 0.20 -8.35
CA ILE A 129 10.41 0.45 -7.01
C ILE A 129 9.68 -0.39 -5.96
N ASN A 130 10.39 -0.76 -4.91
CA ASN A 130 9.84 -1.50 -3.78
C ASN A 130 9.88 -0.65 -2.51
N PHE A 131 8.87 -0.82 -1.66
CA PHE A 131 8.79 -0.19 -0.36
C PHE A 131 8.48 -1.22 0.72
N ASN A 132 9.22 -1.12 1.83
CA ASN A 132 8.94 -1.81 3.07
C ASN A 132 8.35 -0.77 4.03
N GLN A 133 7.16 -1.01 4.55
CA GLN A 133 6.40 -0.04 5.32
C GLN A 133 5.96 -0.67 6.65
N ILE A 134 6.13 0.08 7.74
CA ILE A 134 5.39 -0.14 8.98
C ILE A 134 4.18 0.79 8.95
N ARG A 135 3.01 0.24 9.23
CA ARG A 135 1.73 0.93 9.17
C ARG A 135 1.08 0.92 10.54
N PHE A 136 0.62 2.08 10.95
CA PHE A 136 -0.30 2.23 12.07
C PHE A 136 -1.60 2.84 11.55
N ALA A 137 -2.74 2.31 11.98
CA ALA A 137 -4.05 2.88 11.65
C ALA A 137 -4.95 2.93 12.89
N TYR A 138 -5.84 3.92 12.87
CA TYR A 138 -6.93 4.07 13.83
C TYR A 138 -8.26 3.92 13.09
N HIS A 139 -9.13 3.04 13.59
CA HIS A 139 -10.47 2.80 13.08
C HIS A 139 -11.49 3.53 13.96
N PHE A 140 -12.33 4.35 13.34
CA PHE A 140 -13.36 5.17 13.99
C PHE A 140 -14.77 4.73 13.61
#